data_AF-A0A5M5X4L8-F1
#
_entry.id   AF-A0A5M5X4L8-F1
#
_cell.length_a   1.000
_cell.length_b   1.000
_cell.length_c   1.000
_cell.angle_alpha   90.00
_cell.angle_beta   90.00
_cell.angle_gamma   90.00
#
_symmetry.space_group_name_H-M   'P 1'
#
loop_
_entity.id
_entity.type
_entity.pdbx_description
1 polymer ?
#
loop_
_entity_poly.entity_id
_entity_poly.type
_entity_poly.pdbx_seq_one_letter_code
_entity_poly.pdbx_strand_id
1 'polypeptide(L)'
;MKEERNIITIDEYGNISLPTDIGATAMTEWEICELFGVITPTVRAGIKALCKSGVLKEYGIKRLVCLSDRSSIEVYDLETITALAFRVESFGAAKVRKVLLERITHRLKEKTTVIVSVVADTEPSRRWMA
;
A
#
# COMPACT_ATOMS: atom_id res chain seq x y z
N MET A 1 17.21 -18.90 11.66
CA MET A 1 16.16 -18.65 10.64
C MET A 1 16.48 -17.30 10.03
N LYS A 2 16.51 -17.18 8.70
CA LYS A 2 16.62 -15.85 8.05
C LYS A 2 15.32 -15.11 8.37
N GLU A 3 15.41 -13.91 8.94
CA GLU A 3 14.23 -13.05 9.04
C GLU A 3 13.77 -12.72 7.62
N GLU A 4 12.61 -13.24 7.23
CA GLU A 4 11.97 -12.83 5.98
C GLU A 4 11.53 -11.37 6.13
N ARG A 5 12.14 -10.50 5.30
CA ARG A 5 11.75 -9.10 5.23
C ARG A 5 10.39 -8.98 4.54
N ASN A 6 9.54 -8.08 5.03
CA ASN A 6 8.26 -7.77 4.38
C ASN A 6 8.52 -7.01 3.09
N ILE A 7 8.48 -7.72 1.97
CA ILE A 7 8.65 -7.16 0.62
C ILE A 7 7.38 -7.35 -0.19
N ILE A 8 7.11 -6.42 -1.11
CA ILE A 8 6.07 -6.58 -2.12
C ILE A 8 6.70 -7.34 -3.29
N THR A 9 6.07 -8.41 -3.74
CA THR A 9 6.59 -9.24 -4.82
C THR A 9 5.68 -9.18 -6.04
N ILE A 10 6.29 -9.41 -7.21
CA ILE A 10 5.60 -9.61 -8.48
C ILE A 10 5.97 -10.98 -9.02
N ASP A 11 4.98 -11.77 -9.43
CA ASP A 11 5.23 -13.06 -10.07
C ASP A 11 5.50 -12.92 -11.59
N GLU A 12 5.84 -14.02 -12.24
CA GLU A 12 6.08 -14.08 -13.69
C GLU A 12 4.86 -13.71 -14.55
N TYR A 13 3.65 -13.78 -13.98
CA TYR A 13 2.38 -13.40 -14.62
C TYR A 13 2.00 -11.92 -14.35
N GLY A 14 2.80 -11.20 -13.56
CA GLY A 14 2.55 -9.81 -13.21
C GLY A 14 1.49 -9.61 -12.12
N ASN A 15 1.26 -10.62 -11.26
CA ASN A 15 0.43 -10.51 -10.08
C ASN A 15 1.26 -10.00 -8.90
N ILE A 16 0.69 -9.06 -8.15
CA ILE A 16 1.35 -8.45 -6.99
C ILE A 16 0.88 -9.17 -5.72
N SER A 17 1.84 -9.58 -4.89
CA SER A 17 1.57 -10.09 -3.55
C SER A 17 2.05 -9.08 -2.51
N LEU A 18 1.16 -8.73 -1.57
CA LEU A 18 1.48 -7.85 -0.46
C LEU A 18 1.83 -8.68 0.78
N PRO A 19 2.83 -8.26 1.59
CA PRO A 19 3.15 -8.94 2.84
C PRO A 19 1.99 -8.84 3.84
N THR A 20 1.96 -9.77 4.80
CA THR A 20 0.94 -9.79 5.87
C THR A 20 0.96 -8.47 6.66
N ASP A 21 2.14 -8.07 7.11
CA ASP A 21 2.39 -6.76 7.70
C ASP A 21 2.98 -5.79 6.67
N ILE A 22 2.11 -5.10 5.95
CA ILE A 22 2.54 -4.05 5.00
C ILE A 22 3.15 -2.86 5.75
N GLY A 23 2.75 -2.56 6.98
CA GLY A 23 3.31 -1.43 7.73
C GLY A 23 4.81 -1.56 7.95
N ALA A 24 5.28 -2.79 8.08
CA ALA A 24 6.70 -3.14 8.19
C ALA A 24 7.39 -3.38 6.84
N THR A 25 6.79 -2.97 5.71
CA THR A 25 7.43 -3.09 4.38
C THR A 25 8.77 -2.38 4.34
N ALA A 26 9.79 -3.10 3.89
CA ALA A 26 11.16 -2.62 3.80
C ALA A 26 11.82 -3.17 2.54
N MET A 27 11.87 -2.37 1.48
CA MET A 27 12.42 -2.78 0.18
C MET A 27 13.65 -1.97 -0.21
N THR A 28 14.66 -2.65 -0.72
CA THR A 28 15.87 -2.05 -1.28
C THR A 28 15.59 -1.36 -2.61
N GLU A 29 16.52 -0.50 -3.06
CA GLU A 29 16.45 0.12 -4.38
C GLU A 29 16.33 -0.92 -5.50
N TRP A 30 17.05 -2.04 -5.37
CA TRP A 30 17.03 -3.13 -6.34
C TRP A 30 15.67 -3.83 -6.41
N GLU A 31 15.11 -4.19 -5.25
CA GLU A 31 13.79 -4.84 -5.18
C GLU A 31 12.68 -3.93 -5.73
N ILE A 32 12.79 -2.60 -5.56
CA ILE A 32 11.86 -1.64 -6.19
C ILE A 32 12.02 -1.61 -7.71
N CYS A 33 13.27 -1.66 -8.21
CA CYS A 33 13.55 -1.71 -9.64
C CYS A 33 12.90 -2.96 -10.28
N GLU A 34 13.08 -4.12 -9.65
CA GLU A 34 12.47 -5.38 -10.10
C GLU A 34 10.94 -5.31 -10.04
N LEU A 35 10.38 -4.86 -8.90
CA LEU A 35 8.94 -4.74 -8.71
C LEU A 35 8.30 -3.84 -9.78
N PHE A 36 8.95 -2.74 -10.13
CA PHE A 36 8.42 -1.77 -11.09
C PHE A 36 8.79 -2.11 -12.54
N GLY A 37 9.76 -3.00 -12.77
CA GLY A 37 10.33 -3.25 -14.09
C GLY A 37 11.06 -2.02 -14.65
N VAL A 38 11.80 -1.31 -13.79
CA VAL A 38 12.55 -0.09 -14.17
C VAL A 38 14.00 -0.20 -13.72
N ILE A 39 14.83 0.73 -14.18
CA ILE A 39 16.24 0.82 -13.79
C ILE A 39 16.45 1.76 -12.61
N THR A 40 17.54 1.56 -11.88
CA THR A 40 17.94 2.36 -10.72
C THR A 40 17.91 3.87 -10.94
N PRO A 41 18.39 4.42 -12.07
CA PRO A 41 18.30 5.87 -12.34
C PRO A 41 16.86 6.41 -12.29
N THR A 42 15.87 5.64 -12.74
CA THR A 42 14.45 6.02 -12.73
C THR A 42 13.94 6.16 -11.29
N VAL A 43 14.28 5.19 -10.43
CA VAL A 43 13.90 5.23 -9.01
C VAL A 43 14.53 6.44 -8.32
N ARG A 44 15.83 6.67 -8.51
CA ARG A 44 16.55 7.82 -7.92
C ARG A 44 15.98 9.16 -8.38
N ALA A 45 15.69 9.29 -9.68
CA ALA A 45 15.06 10.49 -10.23
C ALA A 45 13.64 10.69 -9.67
N GLY A 46 12.88 9.60 -9.53
CA GLY A 46 11.56 9.58 -8.89
C GLY A 46 11.61 10.12 -7.46
N ILE A 47 12.48 9.55 -6.63
CA ILE A 47 12.67 9.97 -5.23
C ILE A 47 13.06 11.46 -5.18
N LYS A 48 14.08 11.86 -5.95
CA LYS A 48 14.55 13.25 -5.98
C LYS A 48 13.43 14.24 -6.31
N ALA A 49 12.58 13.88 -7.26
CA ALA A 49 11.45 14.74 -7.63
C ALA A 49 10.34 14.75 -6.58
N LEU A 50 10.08 13.62 -5.91
CA LEU A 50 9.15 13.57 -4.76
C LEU A 50 9.65 14.44 -3.60
N CYS A 51 10.95 14.42 -3.30
CA CYS A 51 11.56 15.31 -2.32
C CYS A 51 11.36 16.79 -2.69
N LYS A 52 11.66 17.16 -3.94
CA LYS A 52 11.49 18.53 -4.43
C LYS A 52 10.04 19.01 -4.36
N SER A 53 9.08 18.11 -4.53
CA SER A 53 7.65 18.42 -4.42
C SER A 53 7.14 18.48 -2.97
N GLY A 54 7.96 18.10 -1.98
CA GLY A 54 7.55 18.03 -0.58
C GLY A 54 6.69 16.82 -0.22
N VAL A 55 6.45 15.90 -1.16
CA VAL A 55 5.72 14.64 -0.90
C VAL A 55 6.53 13.74 0.02
N LEU A 56 7.85 13.66 -0.19
CA LEU A 56 8.78 12.98 0.72
C LEU A 56 9.68 14.02 1.39
N LYS A 57 10.00 13.82 2.66
CA LYS A 57 11.03 14.61 3.34
C LYS A 57 12.40 14.12 2.91
N GLU A 58 13.35 15.01 2.63
CA GLU A 58 14.71 14.61 2.20
C GLU A 58 15.43 13.71 3.21
N TYR A 59 15.13 13.87 4.49
CA TYR A 59 15.66 13.09 5.60
C TYR A 59 14.70 11.96 6.01
N GLY A 60 15.26 10.79 6.29
CA GLY A 60 14.50 9.64 6.79
C GLY A 60 13.85 8.75 5.72
N ILE A 61 14.03 9.06 4.43
CA ILE A 61 13.54 8.23 3.31
C ILE A 61 14.14 6.83 3.35
N LYS A 62 15.45 6.77 3.61
CA LYS A 62 16.19 5.53 3.74
C LYS A 62 16.25 5.14 5.22
N ARG A 63 15.88 3.90 5.51
CA ARG A 63 16.08 3.27 6.81
C ARG A 63 17.17 2.21 6.70
N LEU A 64 17.90 2.02 7.78
CA LEU A 64 18.89 0.97 7.89
C LEU A 64 18.26 -0.21 8.63
N VAL A 65 18.21 -1.38 8.00
CA VAL A 65 17.73 -2.62 8.64
C VAL A 65 18.92 -3.55 8.85
N CYS A 66 19.07 -4.05 10.07
CA CYS A 66 20.08 -5.04 10.40
C CYS A 66 19.64 -6.42 9.90
N LEU A 67 20.58 -7.13 9.27
CA LEU A 67 20.42 -8.52 8.86
C LEU A 67 21.05 -9.43 9.91
N SER A 68 20.66 -10.71 9.87
CA SER A 68 21.09 -11.74 10.83
C SER A 68 22.61 -11.94 10.90
N ASP A 69 23.34 -11.54 9.87
CA ASP A 69 24.80 -11.64 9.76
C ASP A 69 25.54 -10.39 10.27
N ARG A 70 24.85 -9.49 11.00
CA ARG A 70 25.34 -8.17 11.44
C ARG A 70 25.66 -7.20 10.30
N SER A 71 25.31 -7.55 9.06
CA SER A 71 25.28 -6.56 7.99
C SER A 71 24.04 -5.69 8.11
N SER A 72 24.06 -4.55 7.44
CA SER A 72 22.93 -3.64 7.40
C SER A 72 22.68 -3.19 5.98
N ILE A 73 21.42 -2.96 5.65
CA ILE A 73 21.01 -2.61 4.30
C ILE A 73 20.06 -1.42 4.31
N GLU A 74 20.24 -0.54 3.33
CA GLU A 74 19.35 0.59 3.11
C GLU A 74 18.06 0.12 2.44
N VAL A 75 16.94 0.47 3.07
CA VAL A 75 15.59 0.14 2.60
C VAL A 75 14.72 1.38 2.56
N TYR A 76 13.70 1.30 1.73
CA TYR A 76 12.60 2.23 1.60
C TYR A 76 11.34 1.61 2.18
N ASP A 77 10.52 2.46 2.75
CA ASP A 77 9.28 2.05 3.38
C ASP A 77 8.08 2.09 2.45
N LEU A 78 6.93 1.63 2.96
CA LEU A 78 5.69 1.62 2.23
C LEU A 78 5.29 3.01 1.70
N GLU A 79 5.51 4.07 2.48
CA GLU A 79 5.19 5.44 2.09
C GLU A 79 5.99 5.83 0.84
N THR A 80 7.30 5.60 0.87
CA THR A 80 8.19 5.88 -0.26
C THR A 80 7.84 5.03 -1.48
N ILE A 81 7.62 3.72 -1.31
CA ILE A 81 7.25 2.81 -2.40
C ILE A 81 5.92 3.22 -3.02
N THR A 82 4.94 3.60 -2.20
CA THR A 82 3.62 4.07 -2.66
C THR A 82 3.75 5.36 -3.45
N ALA A 83 4.45 6.37 -2.91
CA ALA A 83 4.67 7.64 -3.59
C ALA A 83 5.38 7.44 -4.95
N LEU A 84 6.37 6.55 -5.00
CA LEU A 84 7.04 6.17 -6.25
C LEU A 84 6.09 5.45 -7.21
N ALA A 85 5.26 4.53 -6.74
CA ALA A 85 4.27 3.84 -7.57
C ALA A 85 3.31 4.82 -8.24
N PHE A 86 2.95 5.93 -7.59
CA PHE A 86 2.12 6.98 -8.21
C PHE A 86 2.87 7.94 -9.12
N ARG A 87 4.21 7.97 -9.05
CA ARG A 87 5.04 8.83 -9.88
C ARG A 87 5.60 8.14 -11.13
N VAL A 88 5.91 6.85 -11.04
CA VAL A 88 6.54 6.09 -12.12
C VAL A 88 5.48 5.47 -13.03
N GLU A 89 5.58 5.75 -14.33
CA GLU A 89 4.76 5.13 -15.36
C GLU A 89 5.41 3.85 -15.86
N SER A 90 5.20 2.74 -15.14
CA SER A 90 5.62 1.41 -15.57
C SER A 90 4.52 0.37 -15.31
N PHE A 91 4.64 -0.79 -15.94
CA PHE A 91 3.71 -1.90 -15.75
C PHE A 91 3.64 -2.35 -14.28
N GLY A 92 4.80 -2.57 -13.65
CA GLY A 92 4.86 -2.98 -12.25
C GLY A 92 4.28 -1.91 -11.32
N ALA A 93 4.60 -0.63 -11.54
CA ALA A 93 4.02 0.47 -10.77
C ALA A 93 2.49 0.54 -10.92
N ALA A 94 1.96 0.31 -12.13
CA ALA A 94 0.52 0.28 -12.37
C ALA A 94 -0.19 -0.84 -11.60
N LYS A 95 0.42 -2.03 -11.55
CA LYS A 95 -0.09 -3.16 -10.78
C LYS A 95 -0.07 -2.87 -9.28
N VAL A 96 1.03 -2.29 -8.77
CA VAL A 96 1.14 -1.88 -7.36
C VAL A 96 0.06 -0.86 -7.01
N ARG A 97 -0.14 0.18 -7.83
CA ARG A 97 -1.24 1.17 -7.62
C ARG A 97 -2.59 0.48 -7.51
N LYS A 98 -2.90 -0.44 -8.42
CA LYS A 98 -4.17 -1.19 -8.43
C LYS A 98 -4.37 -1.95 -7.13
N VAL A 99 -3.40 -2.75 -6.70
CA VAL A 99 -3.53 -3.59 -5.50
C VAL A 99 -3.59 -2.75 -4.22
N LEU A 100 -2.84 -1.63 -4.13
CA LEU A 100 -2.93 -0.71 -3.00
C LEU A 100 -4.33 -0.08 -2.89
N LEU A 101 -4.91 0.37 -4.01
CA LEU A 101 -6.27 0.94 -4.04
C LEU A 101 -7.35 -0.11 -3.73
N GLU A 102 -7.22 -1.32 -4.26
CA GLU A 102 -8.11 -2.45 -3.94
C GLU A 102 -8.07 -2.78 -2.45
N ARG A 103 -6.88 -2.77 -1.82
CA ARG A 103 -6.75 -3.03 -0.38
C ARG A 103 -7.39 -1.93 0.48
N ILE A 104 -7.23 -0.66 0.10
CA ILE A 104 -7.87 0.46 0.80
C ILE A 104 -9.39 0.36 0.69
N THR A 105 -9.91 0.11 -0.52
CA THR A 105 -11.35 0.02 -0.76
C THR A 105 -12.00 -1.21 -0.13
N HIS A 106 -11.32 -2.35 -0.08
CA HIS A 106 -11.79 -3.55 0.62
C HIS A 106 -11.97 -3.30 2.12
N ARG A 107 -10.98 -2.67 2.77
CA ARG A 107 -11.01 -2.34 4.21
C ARG A 107 -12.12 -1.36 4.57
N LEU A 108 -12.56 -0.52 3.64
CA LEU A 108 -13.69 0.39 3.84
C LEU A 108 -15.04 -0.34 3.76
N LYS A 109 -15.17 -1.36 2.91
CA LYS A 109 -16.40 -2.17 2.80
C LYS A 109 -16.66 -2.99 4.05
N GLU A 110 -15.62 -3.54 4.70
CA GLU A 110 -15.76 -4.31 5.94
C GLU A 110 -16.28 -3.47 7.14
N LYS A 111 -16.13 -2.14 7.10
CA LYS A 111 -16.47 -1.25 8.23
C LYS A 111 -17.83 -0.57 8.13
N THR A 112 -18.59 -0.77 7.05
CA THR A 112 -19.83 -0.04 6.82
C THR A 112 -21.06 -0.93 7.07
N THR A 113 -21.31 -1.31 8.33
CA THR A 113 -22.58 -1.91 8.72
C THR A 113 -23.59 -0.80 8.96
N VAL A 114 -24.47 -0.54 7.98
CA VAL A 114 -25.58 0.42 8.15
C VAL A 114 -26.79 -0.36 8.67
N ILE A 115 -27.17 -0.12 9.92
CA ILE A 115 -28.42 -0.64 10.48
C ILE A 115 -29.50 0.42 10.22
N VAL A 116 -30.40 0.13 9.27
CA VAL A 116 -31.59 0.96 9.03
C VAL A 116 -32.74 0.34 9.80
N SER A 117 -33.24 1.04 10.81
CA SER A 117 -34.53 0.71 11.44
C SER A 117 -35.63 1.46 10.69
N VAL A 118 -36.51 0.71 10.03
CA VAL A 118 -37.76 1.24 9.49
C VAL A 118 -38.80 1.16 10.59
N VAL A 119 -39.12 2.31 11.20
CA VAL A 119 -40.32 2.43 12.04
C VAL A 119 -41.48 2.64 11.07
N ALA A 120 -42.28 1.59 10.87
CA ALA A 120 -43.60 1.75 10.28
C ALA A 120 -44.54 2.18 11.40
N ASP A 121 -44.97 3.45 11.38
CA ASP A 121 -46.11 3.91 12.19
C ASP A 121 -47.37 3.23 11.66
N THR A 122 -47.67 2.03 12.16
CA THR A 122 -49.01 1.47 12.05
C THR A 122 -49.83 2.04 13.20
N GLU A 123 -50.49 3.18 12.97
CA GLU A 123 -51.64 3.57 13.77
C GLU A 123 -52.71 2.47 13.63
N PRO A 124 -53.10 1.75 14.71
CA PRO A 124 -54.22 0.84 14.62
C PRO A 124 -55.49 1.68 14.45
N SER A 125 -56.13 1.53 13.28
CA SER A 125 -57.41 2.14 12.95
C SER A 125 -58.41 2.00 14.11
N ARG A 126 -58.81 3.13 14.69
CA ARG A 126 -59.88 3.23 15.72
C ARG A 126 -61.27 3.06 15.09
N ARG A 127 -61.49 1.94 14.42
CA ARG A 127 -62.77 1.58 13.84
C ARG A 127 -63.25 0.35 14.61
N TRP A 128 -64.48 0.42 15.14
CA TRP A 128 -65.19 -0.65 15.87
C TRP A 128 -64.86 -0.84 17.36
N MET A 129 -65.22 0.15 18.19
CA MET A 129 -65.76 -0.15 19.52
C MET A 129 -67.10 0.58 19.66
N ALA A 130 -68.17 -0.20 19.57
CA ALA A 130 -69.55 0.15 19.90
C ALA A 130 -69.93 -0.58 21.19
#